data_AF-A4SBC4-F1
#
_entry.id   AF-A4SBC4-F1
#
_cell.length_a   1.000
_cell.length_b   1.000
_cell.length_c   1.000
_cell.angle_alpha   90.00
_cell.angle_beta   90.00
_cell.angle_gamma   90.00
#
_symmetry.space_group_name_H-M   'P 1'
#
loop_
_entity.id
_entity.type
_entity.pdbx_description
1 polymer ?
#
loop_
_entity_poly.entity_id
_entity_poly.type
_entity_poly.pdbx_seq_one_letter_code
_entity_poly.pdbx_strand_id
1 'polypeptide(L)'
;MGRFRGVDAPEIDLDAYVASLTPSRARHASHARASASRDAVRVARWLENEKVLLLTFRDAATQRRALGRLSMFIEDPEWRGKIADALPSGARGGVANYSGHNARAREVCAFYAAARREGGCWEDEEAVVEALVRCGALRRNEDGAVEVSESAMGRGGWCEYDGEDDDEESVVPETCVIAVCASGDAREVQDALLHEAMHGLWYARENYASWCYEFYRGDALGDEERAIWVDFLRELRYDVSVREVVVNEFQAYMATERVLFGGDGATANKGKKSGGAIVRAGDALAAMQKKFAAAARDAVPDPPRCGQLTVVWE
;
A
#
# COMPACT_ATOMS: atom_id res chain seq x y z
N MET A 1 1.76 -25.80 -27.87
CA MET A 1 1.24 -24.89 -26.83
C MET A 1 2.40 -24.04 -26.33
N GLY A 2 2.50 -22.81 -26.82
CA GLY A 2 3.60 -21.91 -26.49
C GLY A 2 3.41 -21.35 -25.09
N ARG A 3 4.40 -21.55 -24.22
CA ARG A 3 4.49 -20.86 -22.93
C ARG A 3 4.73 -19.39 -23.22
N PHE A 4 3.82 -18.51 -22.80
CA PHE A 4 4.14 -17.09 -22.64
C PHE A 4 5.29 -17.00 -21.65
N ARG A 5 6.47 -16.58 -22.13
CA ARG A 5 7.62 -16.24 -21.29
C ARG A 5 7.49 -14.76 -20.94
N GLY A 6 6.67 -14.45 -19.93
CA GLY A 6 6.89 -13.22 -19.17
C GLY A 6 8.30 -13.25 -18.61
N VAL A 7 8.94 -12.09 -18.47
CA VAL A 7 10.17 -12.03 -17.68
C VAL A 7 9.72 -12.07 -16.23
N ASP A 8 10.04 -13.15 -15.51
CA ASP A 8 9.76 -13.19 -14.07
C ASP A 8 10.38 -11.95 -13.41
N ALA A 9 9.55 -11.20 -12.66
CA ALA A 9 10.06 -10.10 -11.87
C ALA A 9 11.17 -10.63 -10.94
N PRO A 10 12.30 -9.93 -10.81
CA PRO A 10 13.34 -10.34 -9.87
C PRO A 10 12.76 -10.44 -8.47
N GLU A 11 13.13 -11.49 -7.74
CA GLU A 11 12.79 -11.61 -6.33
C GLU A 11 13.54 -10.57 -5.51
N ILE A 12 12.90 -10.06 -4.47
CA ILE A 12 13.48 -9.08 -3.57
C ILE A 12 13.17 -9.41 -2.11
N ASP A 13 14.21 -9.27 -1.30
CA ASP A 13 14.14 -9.21 0.15
C ASP A 13 14.04 -7.72 0.54
N LEU A 14 13.04 -7.36 1.34
CA LEU A 14 12.80 -5.97 1.74
C LEU A 14 13.94 -5.41 2.61
N ASP A 15 14.57 -6.25 3.44
CA ASP A 15 15.77 -5.85 4.21
C ASP A 15 16.93 -5.53 3.26
N ALA A 16 17.14 -6.38 2.25
CA ALA A 16 18.16 -6.15 1.24
C ALA A 16 17.88 -4.91 0.40
N TYR A 17 16.62 -4.66 0.06
CA TYR A 17 16.19 -3.45 -0.64
C TYR A 17 16.52 -2.20 0.17
N VAL A 18 16.11 -2.15 1.44
CA VAL A 18 16.40 -1.04 2.36
C VAL A 18 17.91 -0.81 2.52
N ALA A 19 18.69 -1.88 2.67
CA ALA A 19 20.15 -1.78 2.76
C ALA A 19 20.76 -1.13 1.51
N SER A 20 20.17 -1.36 0.34
CA SER A 20 20.62 -0.75 -0.93
C SER A 20 20.33 0.75 -1.03
N LEU A 21 19.35 1.27 -0.28
CA LEU A 21 18.98 2.68 -0.25
C LEU A 21 19.94 3.53 0.61
N THR A 22 20.66 2.91 1.54
CA THR A 22 21.54 3.63 2.46
C THR A 22 22.89 3.90 1.79
N PRO A 23 23.33 5.16 1.66
CA PRO A 23 24.65 5.45 1.10
C PRO A 23 25.74 4.86 2.01
N SER A 24 26.49 3.87 1.51
CA SER A 24 27.66 3.34 2.20
C SER A 24 28.65 4.48 2.50
N ARG A 25 29.02 4.65 3.78
CA ARG A 25 30.14 5.53 4.19
C ARG A 25 31.52 5.02 3.73
N ALA A 26 31.59 3.88 3.06
CA ALA A 26 32.84 3.27 2.63
C ALA A 26 32.86 3.02 1.11
N ARG A 27 33.92 3.59 0.51
CA ARG A 27 34.59 3.22 -0.76
C ARG A 27 34.15 3.94 -2.03
N HIS A 28 35.00 4.91 -2.39
CA HIS A 28 35.64 4.91 -3.71
C HIS A 28 36.19 3.51 -4.03
N ALA A 29 35.39 2.68 -4.69
CA ALA A 29 35.86 1.61 -5.56
C ALA A 29 34.68 1.21 -6.44
N SER A 30 34.83 1.49 -7.73
CA SER A 30 34.02 1.00 -8.82
C SER A 30 33.57 -0.45 -8.57
N HIS A 31 32.28 -0.69 -8.35
CA HIS A 31 31.51 -1.86 -8.82
C HIS A 31 30.02 -1.52 -8.74
N ALA A 32 29.39 -1.57 -9.91
CA ALA A 32 27.95 -1.54 -10.12
C ALA A 32 27.18 -0.44 -9.37
N ARG A 33 27.17 0.78 -9.94
CA ARG A 33 25.86 1.41 -10.19
C ARG A 33 25.05 0.31 -10.88
N ALA A 34 24.18 -0.37 -10.14
CA ALA A 34 23.18 -1.23 -10.74
C ALA A 34 22.64 -0.46 -11.93
N SER A 35 22.81 -1.03 -13.13
CA SER A 35 22.41 -0.45 -14.41
C SER A 35 21.24 0.50 -14.16
N ALA A 36 21.45 1.79 -14.41
CA ALA A 36 20.37 2.76 -14.35
C ALA A 36 19.40 2.34 -15.45
N SER A 37 18.50 1.41 -15.11
CA SER A 37 17.42 0.99 -15.99
C SER A 37 16.74 2.27 -16.44
N ARG A 38 16.56 2.39 -17.75
CA ARG A 38 15.81 3.49 -18.36
C ARG A 38 14.33 3.41 -18.00
N ASP A 39 13.86 2.29 -17.46
CA ASP A 39 12.47 2.10 -17.07
C ASP A 39 12.08 3.07 -15.94
N ALA A 40 10.97 3.78 -16.12
CA ALA A 40 10.43 4.73 -15.15
C ALA A 40 9.89 4.03 -13.89
N VAL A 41 9.49 2.76 -14.03
CA VAL A 41 8.94 1.90 -12.98
C VAL A 41 9.70 0.58 -13.00
N ARG A 42 10.15 0.13 -11.83
CA ARG A 42 10.73 -1.22 -11.66
C ARG A 42 9.80 -2.05 -10.80
N VAL A 43 9.65 -3.32 -11.18
CA VAL A 43 8.84 -4.30 -10.45
C VAL A 43 9.78 -5.37 -9.91
N ALA A 44 9.61 -5.72 -8.64
CA ALA A 44 10.23 -6.88 -8.02
C ALA A 44 9.16 -7.69 -7.28
N ARG A 45 9.35 -9.00 -7.15
CA ARG A 45 8.44 -9.88 -6.39
C ARG A 45 8.99 -10.06 -4.98
N TRP A 46 8.17 -9.85 -3.96
CA TRP A 46 8.63 -10.03 -2.59
C TRP A 46 8.89 -11.51 -2.30
N LEU A 47 10.10 -11.81 -1.82
CA LEU A 47 10.56 -13.18 -1.55
C LEU A 47 9.71 -13.91 -0.51
N GLU A 48 9.20 -13.20 0.51
CA GLU A 48 8.38 -13.78 1.57
C GLU A 48 6.92 -13.99 1.16
N ASN A 49 6.48 -13.34 0.06
CA ASN A 49 5.13 -13.48 -0.44
C ASN A 49 5.03 -13.24 -1.94
N GLU A 50 4.86 -14.32 -2.71
CA GLU A 50 4.83 -14.27 -4.17
C GLU A 50 3.70 -13.40 -4.75
N LYS A 51 2.63 -13.14 -3.98
CA LYS A 51 1.51 -12.31 -4.43
C LYS A 51 1.79 -10.81 -4.30
N VAL A 52 2.85 -10.41 -3.62
CA VAL A 52 3.15 -9.01 -3.38
C VAL A 52 4.28 -8.55 -4.32
N LEU A 53 3.98 -7.52 -5.10
CA LEU A 53 4.93 -6.90 -6.03
C LEU A 53 5.36 -5.53 -5.50
N LEU A 54 6.66 -5.32 -5.38
CA LEU A 54 7.23 -4.03 -5.04
C LEU A 54 7.45 -3.20 -6.31
N LEU A 55 6.75 -2.08 -6.40
CA LEU A 55 6.97 -1.02 -7.36
C LEU A 55 7.94 0.01 -6.80
N THR A 56 8.96 0.34 -7.59
CA THR A 56 9.89 1.42 -7.24
C THR A 56 9.99 2.41 -8.39
N PHE A 57 10.03 3.69 -8.02
CA PHE A 57 10.03 4.81 -8.94
C PHE A 57 11.35 5.57 -8.86
N ARG A 58 11.67 6.30 -9.92
CA ARG A 58 12.88 7.15 -9.97
C ARG A 58 12.89 8.22 -8.88
N ASP A 59 11.74 8.85 -8.65
CA ASP A 59 11.55 9.96 -7.75
C ASP A 59 10.07 10.11 -7.34
N ALA A 60 9.82 10.91 -6.29
CA ALA A 60 8.49 11.09 -5.70
C ALA A 60 7.50 11.72 -6.66
N ALA A 61 7.98 12.57 -7.57
CA ALA A 61 7.13 13.20 -8.57
C ALA A 61 6.61 12.17 -9.57
N THR A 62 7.45 11.22 -9.98
CA THR A 62 7.10 10.11 -10.86
C THR A 62 6.12 9.15 -10.19
N GLN A 63 6.39 8.74 -8.93
CA GLN A 63 5.43 7.93 -8.17
C GLN A 63 4.07 8.61 -8.05
N ARG A 64 4.06 9.90 -7.67
CA ARG A 64 2.83 10.66 -7.50
C ARG A 64 2.03 10.75 -8.81
N ARG A 65 2.68 10.95 -9.96
CA ARG A 65 1.98 10.95 -11.26
C ARG A 65 1.51 9.56 -11.67
N ALA A 66 2.23 8.51 -11.30
CA ALA A 66 1.89 7.13 -11.63
C ALA A 66 0.72 6.57 -10.81
N LEU A 67 0.64 6.90 -9.51
CA LEU A 67 -0.26 6.25 -8.57
C LEU A 67 -1.24 7.21 -7.88
N GLY A 68 -1.06 8.52 -8.01
CA GLY A 68 -1.90 9.50 -7.30
C GLY A 68 -3.38 9.43 -7.70
N ARG A 69 -3.68 9.25 -8.99
CA ARG A 69 -5.08 9.15 -9.46
C ARG A 69 -5.67 7.78 -9.13
N LEU A 70 -4.84 6.73 -9.11
CA LEU A 70 -5.23 5.40 -8.66
C LEU A 70 -5.66 5.44 -7.18
N SER A 71 -4.86 6.04 -6.30
CA SER A 71 -5.23 6.19 -4.90
C SER A 71 -6.54 6.96 -4.73
N MET A 72 -6.71 8.10 -5.41
CA MET A 72 -7.98 8.84 -5.38
C MET A 72 -9.17 8.01 -5.88
N PHE A 73 -8.95 7.18 -6.90
CA PHE A 73 -9.98 6.29 -7.47
C PHE A 73 -10.40 5.18 -6.51
N ILE A 74 -9.52 4.72 -5.63
CA ILE A 74 -9.79 3.63 -4.67
C ILE A 74 -10.31 4.20 -3.35
N GLU A 75 -9.70 5.28 -2.85
CA GLU A 75 -9.75 5.66 -1.43
C GLU A 75 -10.36 7.05 -1.17
N ASP A 76 -10.44 7.97 -2.14
CA ASP A 76 -10.97 9.31 -1.89
C ASP A 76 -12.51 9.31 -2.03
N PRO A 77 -13.25 9.84 -1.04
CA PRO A 77 -14.72 9.79 -1.04
C PRO A 77 -15.38 10.58 -2.18
N GLU A 78 -14.71 11.57 -2.76
CA GLU A 78 -15.23 12.36 -3.88
C GLU A 78 -14.92 11.70 -5.24
N TRP A 79 -13.76 11.03 -5.32
CA TRP A 79 -13.19 10.47 -6.55
C TRP A 79 -13.27 8.95 -6.65
N ARG A 80 -13.77 8.25 -5.64
CA ARG A 80 -13.95 6.79 -5.70
C ARG A 80 -14.73 6.39 -6.95
N GLY A 81 -14.14 5.47 -7.73
CA GLY A 81 -14.70 5.01 -8.99
C GLY A 81 -14.68 6.02 -10.15
N LYS A 82 -14.06 7.20 -9.98
CA LYS A 82 -14.00 8.29 -10.97
C LYS A 82 -12.57 8.72 -11.23
N ILE A 83 -12.33 9.25 -12.42
CA ILE A 83 -10.99 9.68 -12.81
C ILE A 83 -10.82 11.17 -12.54
N ALA A 84 -9.86 11.49 -11.66
CA ALA A 84 -9.48 12.88 -11.41
C ALA A 84 -8.79 13.53 -12.62
N ASP A 85 -9.16 14.77 -12.93
CA ASP A 85 -8.53 15.55 -14.01
C ASP A 85 -7.11 16.02 -13.64
N ALA A 86 -6.86 16.19 -12.34
CA ALA A 86 -5.58 16.67 -11.82
C ALA A 86 -5.35 16.18 -10.40
N LEU A 87 -4.08 16.09 -10.01
CA LEU A 87 -3.71 15.70 -8.66
C LEU A 87 -3.67 16.92 -7.72
N PRO A 88 -4.41 16.92 -6.60
CA PRO A 88 -4.45 18.03 -5.65
C PRO A 88 -3.08 18.26 -4.99
N SER A 89 -2.68 19.52 -4.84
CA SER A 89 -1.42 19.90 -4.18
C SER A 89 -1.62 20.27 -2.70
N GLY A 90 -0.56 20.14 -1.90
CA GLY A 90 -0.54 20.51 -0.48
C GLY A 90 -1.33 19.53 0.42
N ALA A 91 -1.75 19.99 1.60
CA ALA A 91 -2.48 19.16 2.57
C ALA A 91 -3.84 18.65 2.09
N ARG A 92 -4.42 19.27 1.05
CA ARG A 92 -5.60 18.76 0.34
C ARG A 92 -5.31 17.54 -0.54
N GLY A 93 -4.02 17.20 -0.67
CA GLY A 93 -3.52 16.02 -1.36
C GLY A 93 -3.97 14.72 -0.73
N GLY A 94 -4.18 14.68 0.60
CA GLY A 94 -4.69 13.51 1.35
C GLY A 94 -4.08 12.20 0.84
N VAL A 95 -4.97 11.34 0.32
CA VAL A 95 -4.64 10.04 -0.27
C VAL A 95 -3.69 10.13 -1.47
N ALA A 96 -3.58 11.24 -2.20
CA ALA A 96 -2.63 11.39 -3.31
C ALA A 96 -1.23 11.89 -2.91
N ASN A 97 -0.95 12.04 -1.61
CA ASN A 97 0.30 12.62 -1.12
C ASN A 97 0.97 11.76 -0.04
N TYR A 98 1.61 10.68 -0.47
CA TYR A 98 2.22 9.66 0.38
C TYR A 98 3.69 9.37 0.03
N SER A 99 4.39 8.73 0.98
CA SER A 99 5.70 8.11 0.79
C SER A 99 5.60 6.69 0.21
N GLY A 100 4.45 6.02 0.35
CA GLY A 100 4.14 4.71 -0.21
C GLY A 100 2.65 4.54 -0.52
N HIS A 101 2.29 3.54 -1.32
CA HIS A 101 0.89 3.21 -1.63
C HIS A 101 0.74 1.74 -2.01
N ASN A 102 -0.48 1.23 -1.96
CA ASN A 102 -0.79 -0.15 -2.29
C ASN A 102 -2.09 -0.25 -3.09
N ALA A 103 -2.17 -1.24 -3.97
CA ALA A 103 -3.39 -1.54 -4.71
C ALA A 103 -3.42 -3.00 -5.12
N ARG A 104 -4.61 -3.58 -5.20
CA ARG A 104 -4.80 -4.89 -5.82
C ARG A 104 -4.62 -4.77 -7.33
N ALA A 105 -4.17 -5.85 -7.97
CA ALA A 105 -4.01 -5.88 -9.42
C ALA A 105 -5.34 -5.57 -10.15
N ARG A 106 -6.48 -6.00 -9.60
CA ARG A 106 -7.81 -5.70 -10.16
C ARG A 106 -8.18 -4.23 -10.09
N GLU A 107 -7.76 -3.52 -9.04
CA GLU A 107 -8.02 -2.09 -8.88
C GLU A 107 -7.19 -1.29 -9.88
N VAL A 108 -5.94 -1.72 -10.13
CA VAL A 108 -5.12 -1.17 -11.23
C VAL A 108 -5.82 -1.35 -12.58
N CYS A 109 -6.39 -2.52 -12.86
CA CYS A 109 -7.16 -2.76 -14.08
C CYS A 109 -8.41 -1.88 -14.18
N ALA A 110 -9.20 -1.79 -13.10
CA ALA A 110 -10.43 -1.00 -13.05
C ALA A 110 -10.14 0.50 -13.25
N PHE A 111 -9.13 1.01 -12.56
CA PHE A 111 -8.63 2.38 -12.75
C PHE A 111 -8.19 2.62 -14.19
N TYR A 112 -7.37 1.73 -14.75
CA TYR A 112 -6.86 1.89 -16.11
C TYR A 112 -7.99 1.87 -17.15
N ALA A 113 -8.97 0.99 -16.99
CA ALA A 113 -10.15 0.94 -17.85
C ALA A 113 -10.99 2.23 -17.76
N ALA A 114 -11.22 2.75 -16.54
CA ALA A 114 -11.92 4.02 -16.34
C ALA A 114 -11.14 5.20 -16.93
N ALA A 115 -9.83 5.28 -16.69
CA ALA A 115 -8.96 6.34 -17.23
C ALA A 115 -8.99 6.38 -18.75
N ARG A 116 -8.93 5.22 -19.43
CA ARG A 116 -9.04 5.14 -20.89
C ARG A 116 -10.38 5.61 -21.44
N ARG A 117 -11.48 5.49 -20.68
CA ARG A 117 -12.81 5.98 -21.10
C ARG A 117 -12.99 7.48 -20.88
N GLU A 118 -12.43 8.03 -19.80
CA GLU A 118 -12.81 9.35 -19.28
C GLU A 118 -11.84 10.49 -19.59
N GLY A 119 -10.61 10.20 -20.03
CA GLY A 119 -9.64 11.28 -20.35
C GLY A 119 -8.26 10.81 -20.83
N GLY A 120 -8.03 9.50 -20.88
CA GLY A 120 -6.75 8.90 -21.18
C GLY A 120 -5.90 8.65 -19.94
N CYS A 121 -4.96 7.73 -20.09
CA CYS A 121 -3.95 7.44 -19.09
C CYS A 121 -2.75 8.37 -19.28
N TRP A 122 -2.13 8.76 -18.17
CA TRP A 122 -0.87 9.50 -18.20
C TRP A 122 0.30 8.57 -18.52
N GLU A 123 1.40 9.14 -19.03
CA GLU A 123 2.60 8.37 -19.40
C GLU A 123 3.12 7.50 -18.24
N ASP A 124 3.14 8.05 -17.02
CA ASP A 124 3.61 7.33 -15.84
C ASP A 124 2.64 6.22 -15.37
N GLU A 125 1.34 6.37 -15.64
CA GLU A 125 0.32 5.33 -15.35
C GLU A 125 0.39 4.19 -16.37
N GLU A 126 0.53 4.53 -17.65
CA GLU A 126 0.82 3.56 -18.71
C GLU A 126 2.10 2.78 -18.39
N ALA A 127 3.13 3.45 -17.88
CA ALA A 127 4.38 2.80 -17.49
C ALA A 127 4.20 1.77 -16.35
N VAL A 128 3.30 2.02 -15.39
CA VAL A 128 2.95 1.02 -14.36
C VAL A 128 2.27 -0.18 -14.99
N VAL A 129 1.26 0.03 -15.83
CA VAL A 129 0.54 -1.07 -16.49
C VAL A 129 1.47 -1.90 -17.38
N GLU A 130 2.30 -1.26 -18.18
CA GLU A 130 3.27 -1.94 -19.04
C GLU A 130 4.30 -2.74 -18.22
N ALA A 131 4.73 -2.22 -17.07
CA ALA A 131 5.64 -2.94 -16.19
C ALA A 131 4.97 -4.18 -15.57
N LEU A 132 3.70 -4.07 -15.18
CA LEU A 132 2.92 -5.18 -14.63
C LEU A 132 2.53 -6.22 -15.68
N VAL A 133 2.31 -5.81 -16.93
CA VAL A 133 2.15 -6.74 -18.06
C VAL A 133 3.46 -7.49 -18.33
N ARG A 134 4.59 -6.79 -18.33
CA ARG A 134 5.92 -7.37 -18.57
C ARG A 134 6.29 -8.46 -17.56
N CYS A 135 5.92 -8.26 -16.28
CA CYS A 135 6.17 -9.24 -15.23
C CYS A 135 5.10 -10.33 -15.11
N GLY A 136 4.07 -10.29 -15.96
CA GLY A 136 3.00 -11.28 -16.01
C GLY A 136 1.92 -11.12 -14.93
N ALA A 137 1.91 -10.03 -14.15
CA ALA A 137 0.85 -9.75 -13.19
C ALA A 137 -0.47 -9.37 -13.90
N LEU A 138 -0.36 -8.62 -15.00
CA LEU A 138 -1.47 -8.26 -15.86
C LEU A 138 -1.28 -8.86 -17.26
N ARG A 139 -2.37 -8.98 -18.01
CA ARG A 139 -2.38 -9.29 -19.44
C ARG A 139 -3.05 -8.16 -20.20
N ARG A 140 -2.61 -7.92 -21.44
CA ARG A 140 -3.27 -7.02 -22.38
C ARG A 140 -3.93 -7.85 -23.47
N ASN A 141 -5.22 -7.64 -23.68
CA ASN A 141 -6.03 -8.30 -24.69
C ASN A 141 -5.85 -7.62 -26.06
N GLU A 142 -6.35 -8.26 -27.13
CA GLU A 142 -6.24 -7.74 -28.50
C GLU A 142 -6.96 -6.40 -28.71
N ASP A 143 -8.02 -6.14 -27.95
CA ASP A 143 -8.75 -4.87 -27.90
C ASP A 143 -8.05 -3.79 -27.04
N GLY A 144 -6.90 -4.15 -26.47
CA GLY A 144 -6.10 -3.31 -25.58
C GLY A 144 -6.63 -3.24 -24.14
N ALA A 145 -7.72 -3.93 -23.81
CA ALA A 145 -8.17 -4.07 -22.42
C ALA A 145 -7.09 -4.77 -21.58
N VAL A 146 -7.05 -4.45 -20.29
CA VAL A 146 -6.06 -5.00 -19.37
C VAL A 146 -6.77 -5.70 -18.24
N GLU A 147 -6.35 -6.93 -17.96
CA GLU A 147 -6.98 -7.82 -16.99
C GLU A 147 -5.90 -8.48 -16.13
N VAL A 148 -6.23 -8.89 -14.90
CA VAL A 148 -5.30 -9.63 -14.04
C VAL A 148 -5.03 -11.01 -14.64
N SER A 149 -3.76 -11.37 -14.78
CA SER A 149 -3.36 -12.68 -15.32
C SER A 149 -3.90 -13.84 -14.48
N GLU A 150 -4.19 -14.99 -15.11
CA GLU A 150 -4.71 -16.18 -14.39
C GLU A 150 -3.79 -16.61 -13.25
N SER A 151 -2.47 -16.52 -13.44
CA SER A 151 -1.47 -16.82 -12.41
C SER A 151 -1.43 -15.82 -11.26
N ALA A 152 -2.02 -14.64 -11.45
CA ALA A 152 -2.07 -13.56 -10.45
C ALA A 152 -3.42 -13.50 -9.72
N MET A 153 -4.44 -14.23 -10.21
CA MET A 153 -5.73 -14.37 -9.54
C MET A 153 -5.61 -15.16 -8.23
N GLY A 154 -6.44 -14.83 -7.26
CA GLY A 154 -6.65 -15.68 -6.09
C GLY A 154 -7.28 -17.04 -6.43
N ARG A 155 -7.16 -17.99 -5.50
CA ARG A 155 -8.01 -19.19 -5.54
C ARG A 155 -9.36 -18.81 -4.94
N GLY A 156 -10.40 -18.85 -5.74
CA GLY A 156 -11.70 -18.23 -5.45
C GLY A 156 -11.99 -17.28 -6.60
N GLY A 157 -13.06 -17.56 -7.35
CA GLY A 157 -13.37 -16.83 -8.58
C GLY A 157 -13.46 -15.32 -8.36
N TRP A 158 -13.31 -14.58 -9.45
CA TRP A 158 -13.50 -13.13 -9.47
C TRP A 158 -14.91 -12.78 -8.98
N CYS A 159 -15.01 -11.98 -7.93
CA CYS A 159 -16.14 -11.06 -7.82
C CYS A 159 -15.84 -9.89 -8.77
N GLU A 160 -16.78 -9.62 -9.68
CA GLU A 160 -16.71 -8.44 -10.54
C GLU A 160 -16.68 -7.21 -9.62
N TYR A 161 -15.74 -6.28 -9.83
CA TYR A 161 -15.76 -5.01 -9.10
C TYR A 161 -16.93 -4.19 -9.66
N ASP A 162 -18.11 -4.36 -9.07
CA ASP A 162 -19.33 -3.65 -9.45
C ASP A 162 -19.48 -2.29 -8.74
N GLY A 163 -18.60 -2.01 -7.77
CA GLY A 163 -18.61 -0.77 -6.99
C GLY A 163 -19.73 -0.71 -5.96
N GLU A 164 -20.53 -1.77 -5.83
CA GLU A 164 -21.53 -1.94 -4.79
C GLU A 164 -20.94 -2.86 -3.71
N ASP A 165 -21.16 -2.51 -2.45
CA ASP A 165 -20.63 -3.25 -1.31
C ASP A 165 -21.20 -4.67 -1.30
N ASP A 166 -20.39 -5.66 -1.70
CA ASP A 166 -20.63 -7.03 -1.27
C ASP A 166 -20.44 -7.04 0.26
N ASP A 167 -21.56 -7.11 0.98
CA ASP A 167 -21.64 -7.44 2.41
C ASP A 167 -20.96 -8.80 2.74
N GLU A 168 -20.42 -9.49 1.74
CA GLU A 168 -19.65 -10.71 1.88
C GLU A 168 -18.18 -10.36 2.16
N GLU A 169 -17.77 -10.46 3.43
CA GLU A 169 -16.38 -10.42 3.94
C GLU A 169 -15.49 -11.56 3.36
N SER A 170 -15.70 -11.98 2.12
CA SER A 170 -14.93 -12.99 1.42
C SER A 170 -13.62 -12.38 0.92
N VAL A 171 -12.58 -12.45 1.76
CA VAL A 171 -11.26 -11.96 1.35
C VAL A 171 -10.59 -12.97 0.45
N VAL A 172 -10.73 -12.79 -0.86
CA VAL A 172 -10.02 -13.60 -1.86
C VAL A 172 -8.58 -13.08 -1.99
N PRO A 173 -7.55 -13.87 -1.63
CA PRO A 173 -6.19 -13.37 -1.68
C PRO A 173 -5.69 -13.29 -3.11
N GLU A 174 -5.16 -12.15 -3.51
CA GLU A 174 -4.77 -11.90 -4.90
C GLU A 174 -3.43 -11.20 -4.99
N THR A 175 -2.94 -11.03 -6.22
CA THR A 175 -1.74 -10.24 -6.44
C THR A 175 -2.01 -8.77 -6.17
N CYS A 176 -1.16 -8.14 -5.37
CA CYS A 176 -1.19 -6.72 -5.10
C CYS A 176 0.15 -6.07 -5.40
N VAL A 177 0.13 -4.76 -5.57
CA VAL A 177 1.31 -3.93 -5.64
C VAL A 177 1.46 -3.17 -4.33
N ILE A 178 2.70 -3.07 -3.87
CA ILE A 178 3.13 -2.12 -2.85
C ILE A 178 4.15 -1.20 -3.51
N ALA A 179 4.11 0.07 -3.19
CA ALA A 179 4.94 1.08 -3.82
C ALA A 179 5.59 1.92 -2.75
N VAL A 180 6.89 2.20 -2.91
CA VAL A 180 7.57 3.20 -2.08
C VAL A 180 8.46 4.08 -2.95
N CYS A 181 8.56 5.34 -2.52
CA CYS A 181 9.46 6.28 -3.15
C CYS A 181 10.81 6.28 -2.43
N ALA A 182 11.89 6.38 -3.19
CA ALA A 182 13.16 6.80 -2.62
C ALA A 182 13.04 8.23 -2.05
N SER A 183 13.14 8.37 -0.72
CA SER A 183 13.35 9.64 -0.03
C SER A 183 14.85 9.88 0.17
N GLY A 184 15.22 11.13 0.43
CA GLY A 184 16.56 11.46 0.94
C GLY A 184 16.79 10.93 2.36
N ASP A 185 15.73 10.57 3.07
CA ASP A 185 15.79 9.91 4.37
C ASP A 185 15.44 8.42 4.25
N ALA A 186 16.43 7.56 4.43
CA ALA A 186 16.25 6.12 4.38
C ALA A 186 15.32 5.58 5.47
N ARG A 187 15.12 6.31 6.58
CA ARG A 187 14.16 5.92 7.63
C ARG A 187 12.73 6.13 7.19
N GLU A 188 12.42 7.25 6.55
CA GLU A 188 11.08 7.49 5.98
C GLU A 188 10.69 6.41 4.97
N VAL A 189 11.66 5.93 4.17
CA VAL A 189 11.42 4.83 3.23
C VAL A 189 11.21 3.50 3.95
N GLN A 190 11.94 3.24 5.04
CA GLN A 190 11.75 2.04 5.88
C GLN A 190 10.37 2.01 6.53
N ASP A 191 9.97 3.12 7.15
CA ASP A 191 8.66 3.25 7.80
C ASP A 191 7.53 3.06 6.78
N ALA A 192 7.61 3.74 5.64
CA ALA A 192 6.64 3.58 4.55
C ALA A 192 6.62 2.14 4.02
N LEU A 193 7.78 1.54 3.74
CA LEU A 193 7.84 0.19 3.19
C LEU A 193 7.29 -0.85 4.14
N LEU A 194 7.55 -0.73 5.44
CA LEU A 194 6.97 -1.63 6.43
C LEU A 194 5.45 -1.49 6.47
N HIS A 195 4.93 -0.26 6.42
CA HIS A 195 3.50 0.02 6.35
C HIS A 195 2.86 -0.60 5.10
N GLU A 196 3.45 -0.37 3.92
CA GLU A 196 2.94 -0.98 2.69
C GLU A 196 3.06 -2.51 2.68
N ALA A 197 4.12 -3.08 3.26
CA ALA A 197 4.28 -4.52 3.37
C ALA A 197 3.17 -5.17 4.21
N MET A 198 2.68 -4.48 5.25
CA MET A 198 1.52 -4.93 6.02
C MET A 198 0.24 -4.97 5.19
N HIS A 199 -0.02 -3.96 4.35
CA HIS A 199 -1.10 -4.02 3.36
C HIS A 199 -0.91 -5.19 2.37
N GLY A 200 0.32 -5.40 1.91
CA GLY A 200 0.67 -6.53 1.04
C GLY A 200 0.32 -7.88 1.66
N LEU A 201 0.65 -8.09 2.94
CA LEU A 201 0.26 -9.30 3.66
C LEU A 201 -1.26 -9.44 3.79
N TRP A 202 -1.97 -8.35 4.06
CA TRP A 202 -3.42 -8.33 4.15
C TRP A 202 -4.08 -8.77 2.84
N TYR A 203 -3.66 -8.24 1.69
CA TYR A 203 -4.19 -8.68 0.39
C TYR A 203 -3.79 -10.11 0.03
N ALA A 204 -2.63 -10.57 0.47
CA ALA A 204 -2.07 -11.85 0.04
C ALA A 204 -2.46 -13.04 0.93
N ARG A 205 -2.98 -12.82 2.14
CA ARG A 205 -3.26 -13.87 3.14
C ARG A 205 -4.70 -13.81 3.67
N GLU A 206 -5.55 -14.71 3.20
CA GLU A 206 -6.98 -14.81 3.58
C GLU A 206 -7.16 -14.89 5.10
N ASN A 207 -6.38 -15.74 5.75
CA ASN A 207 -6.44 -15.96 7.19
C ASN A 207 -6.10 -14.70 7.99
N TYR A 208 -5.12 -13.93 7.51
CA TYR A 208 -4.74 -12.69 8.17
C TYR A 208 -5.81 -11.61 7.97
N ALA A 209 -6.29 -11.43 6.75
CA ALA A 209 -7.34 -10.44 6.48
C ALA A 209 -8.64 -10.75 7.22
N SER A 210 -9.06 -12.02 7.22
CA SER A 210 -10.23 -12.49 7.97
C SER A 210 -10.06 -12.22 9.47
N TRP A 211 -8.88 -12.51 10.02
CA TRP A 211 -8.58 -12.20 11.42
C TRP A 211 -8.63 -10.69 11.71
N CYS A 212 -8.15 -9.83 10.81
CA CYS A 212 -8.26 -8.38 10.99
C CYS A 212 -9.71 -7.90 11.03
N TYR A 213 -10.58 -8.42 10.17
CA TYR A 213 -12.02 -8.15 10.23
C TYR A 213 -12.62 -8.61 11.56
N GLU A 214 -12.31 -9.83 11.98
CA GLU A 214 -12.77 -10.39 13.26
C GLU A 214 -12.31 -9.58 14.46
N PHE A 215 -11.05 -9.16 14.48
CA PHE A 215 -10.49 -8.32 15.53
C PHE A 215 -11.19 -6.95 15.58
N TYR A 216 -11.36 -6.31 14.43
CA TYR A 216 -11.95 -4.98 14.33
C TYR A 216 -13.42 -4.95 14.77
N ARG A 217 -14.20 -5.96 14.35
CA ARG A 217 -15.63 -6.08 14.68
C ARG A 217 -15.89 -6.65 16.08
N GLY A 218 -14.95 -7.42 16.61
CA GLY A 218 -15.10 -8.13 17.87
C GLY A 218 -15.06 -7.23 19.10
N ASP A 219 -15.19 -7.85 20.27
CA ASP A 219 -15.23 -7.18 21.57
C ASP A 219 -13.86 -6.62 22.01
N ALA A 220 -12.79 -6.86 21.23
CA ALA A 220 -11.48 -6.28 21.49
C ALA A 220 -11.50 -4.75 21.42
N LEU A 221 -12.33 -4.20 20.53
CA LEU A 221 -12.55 -2.76 20.36
C LEU A 221 -13.96 -2.38 20.79
N GLY A 222 -14.09 -1.29 21.54
CA GLY A 222 -15.37 -0.66 21.83
C GLY A 222 -15.88 0.20 20.68
N ASP A 223 -17.17 0.54 20.70
CA ASP A 223 -17.77 1.43 19.69
C ASP A 223 -17.11 2.81 19.64
N GLU A 224 -16.72 3.36 20.79
CA GLU A 224 -16.01 4.64 20.88
C GLU A 224 -14.62 4.56 20.23
N GLU A 225 -13.88 3.47 20.43
CA GLU A 225 -12.57 3.25 19.82
C GLU A 225 -12.69 3.15 18.29
N ARG A 226 -13.67 2.41 17.79
CA ARG A 226 -13.96 2.34 16.35
C ARG A 226 -14.36 3.69 15.77
N ALA A 227 -15.16 4.48 16.50
CA ALA A 227 -15.55 5.82 16.07
C ALA A 227 -14.34 6.76 15.99
N ILE A 228 -13.43 6.71 16.98
CA ILE A 228 -12.18 7.48 16.97
C ILE A 228 -11.32 7.10 15.76
N TRP A 229 -11.21 5.81 15.45
CA TRP A 229 -10.50 5.33 14.26
C TRP A 229 -11.11 5.85 12.96
N VAL A 230 -12.44 5.76 12.82
CA VAL A 230 -13.16 6.27 11.64
C VAL A 230 -13.00 7.78 11.49
N ASP A 231 -13.05 8.54 12.58
CA ASP A 231 -12.84 9.98 12.55
C ASP A 231 -11.40 10.32 12.14
N PHE A 232 -10.41 9.59 12.63
CA PHE A 232 -9.01 9.71 12.22
C PHE A 232 -8.83 9.49 10.71
N LEU A 233 -9.38 8.42 10.14
CA LEU A 233 -9.33 8.17 8.71
C LEU A 233 -10.04 9.25 7.88
N ARG A 234 -11.16 9.76 8.38
CA ARG A 234 -11.88 10.86 7.71
C ARG A 234 -11.05 12.14 7.66
N GLU A 235 -10.27 12.45 8.71
CA GLU A 235 -9.33 13.58 8.71
C GLU A 235 -8.22 13.42 7.67
N LEU A 236 -7.81 12.16 7.38
CA LEU A 236 -6.87 11.81 6.33
C LEU A 236 -7.48 11.73 4.92
N ARG A 237 -8.80 11.96 4.80
CA ARG A 237 -9.58 11.94 3.55
C ARG A 237 -9.79 10.55 2.93
N TYR A 238 -9.71 9.49 3.73
CA TYR A 238 -10.17 8.17 3.29
C TYR A 238 -11.70 8.09 3.24
N ASP A 239 -12.21 7.31 2.29
CA ASP A 239 -13.61 6.95 2.19
C ASP A 239 -13.97 5.90 3.25
N VAL A 240 -14.38 6.40 4.41
CA VAL A 240 -14.76 5.57 5.56
C VAL A 240 -16.11 4.87 5.39
N SER A 241 -16.81 5.07 4.27
CA SER A 241 -17.98 4.23 3.94
C SER A 241 -17.56 2.83 3.49
N VAL A 242 -16.33 2.68 2.98
CA VAL A 242 -15.78 1.42 2.50
C VAL A 242 -15.12 0.66 3.66
N ARG A 243 -15.76 -0.43 4.08
CA ARG A 243 -15.29 -1.23 5.23
C ARG A 243 -13.87 -1.77 5.03
N GLU A 244 -13.55 -2.19 3.82
CA GLU A 244 -12.22 -2.69 3.48
C GLU A 244 -11.14 -1.64 3.73
N VAL A 245 -11.33 -0.41 3.25
CA VAL A 245 -10.39 0.71 3.49
C VAL A 245 -10.22 0.90 4.99
N VAL A 246 -11.32 0.90 5.75
CA VAL A 246 -11.29 1.10 7.20
C VAL A 246 -10.46 0.03 7.92
N VAL A 247 -10.61 -1.25 7.56
CA VAL A 247 -9.94 -2.37 8.25
C VAL A 247 -8.51 -2.57 7.74
N ASN A 248 -8.26 -2.40 6.45
CA ASN A 248 -6.93 -2.53 5.87
C ASN A 248 -5.99 -1.41 6.36
N GLU A 249 -6.49 -0.17 6.46
CA GLU A 249 -5.75 0.92 7.08
C GLU A 249 -5.55 0.68 8.58
N PHE A 250 -6.58 0.16 9.28
CA PHE A 250 -6.49 -0.10 10.71
C PHE A 250 -5.31 -1.03 11.02
N GLN A 251 -5.22 -2.17 10.33
CA GLN A 251 -4.16 -3.13 10.61
C GLN A 251 -2.76 -2.56 10.30
N ALA A 252 -2.61 -1.80 9.20
CA ALA A 252 -1.31 -1.27 8.82
C ALA A 252 -0.82 -0.22 9.81
N TYR A 253 -1.69 0.74 10.18
CA TYR A 253 -1.37 1.75 11.20
C TYR A 253 -1.11 1.11 12.57
N MET A 254 -1.96 0.19 13.03
CA MET A 254 -1.74 -0.47 14.31
C MET A 254 -0.45 -1.29 14.30
N ALA A 255 -0.05 -1.86 13.17
CA ALA A 255 1.17 -2.66 13.06
C ALA A 255 2.47 -1.85 12.99
N THR A 256 2.45 -0.63 12.46
CA THR A 256 3.68 0.07 12.07
C THR A 256 3.87 1.48 12.62
N GLU A 257 2.80 2.19 12.98
CA GLU A 257 2.89 3.60 13.36
C GLU A 257 3.42 3.78 14.79
N ARG A 258 4.54 4.49 14.95
CA ARG A 258 5.23 4.65 16.25
C ARG A 258 5.25 6.10 16.76
N VAL A 259 4.97 7.07 15.90
CA VAL A 259 5.09 8.50 16.17
C VAL A 259 3.71 9.13 16.39
N LEU A 260 2.72 8.81 15.55
CA LEU A 260 1.39 9.44 15.60
C LEU A 260 0.57 9.00 16.82
N PHE A 261 0.72 7.74 17.27
CA PHE A 261 -0.04 7.19 18.40
C PHE A 261 0.69 7.34 19.75
N GLY A 262 1.98 7.66 19.72
CA GLY A 262 2.75 8.15 20.89
C GLY A 262 3.70 7.14 21.57
N GLY A 263 5.00 7.45 21.50
CA GLY A 263 6.13 6.94 22.32
C GLY A 263 7.23 6.27 21.50
N ASP A 264 8.21 6.98 20.90
CA ASP A 264 9.50 7.40 21.52
C ASP A 264 10.02 8.76 20.97
N GLY A 265 9.17 9.50 20.23
CA GLY A 265 9.55 10.71 19.48
C GLY A 265 9.03 12.04 20.02
N ALA A 266 8.54 12.11 21.27
CA ALA A 266 7.95 13.34 21.85
C ALA A 266 8.94 14.49 22.12
N THR A 267 10.12 14.48 21.48
CA THR A 267 11.11 15.55 21.54
C THR A 267 11.73 15.86 20.17
N ALA A 268 10.93 16.28 19.18
CA ALA A 268 11.40 17.19 18.10
C ALA A 268 10.27 17.58 17.12
N ASN A 269 9.23 18.29 17.57
CA ASN A 269 8.61 19.40 16.83
C ASN A 269 7.40 19.95 17.59
N LYS A 270 7.67 20.81 18.59
CA LYS A 270 6.71 21.82 19.03
C LYS A 270 6.57 22.85 17.92
N GLY A 271 5.82 22.51 16.87
CA GLY A 271 5.89 23.27 15.63
C GLY A 271 4.77 23.05 14.62
N LYS A 272 3.58 22.61 15.02
CA LYS A 272 2.35 22.87 14.27
C LYS A 272 1.15 22.57 15.17
N LYS A 273 0.24 23.53 15.28
CA LYS A 273 -1.06 23.38 15.95
C LYS A 273 -1.90 22.36 15.17
N SER A 274 -1.73 21.06 15.44
CA SER A 274 -2.83 20.11 15.25
C SER A 274 -3.85 20.36 16.37
N GLY A 275 -5.13 20.43 16.01
CA GLY A 275 -6.20 20.79 16.93
C GLY A 275 -6.28 19.81 18.11
N GLY A 276 -6.78 20.27 19.27
CA GLY A 276 -6.88 19.47 20.51
C GLY A 276 -7.76 18.22 20.46
N ALA A 277 -8.30 17.86 19.30
CA ALA A 277 -8.97 16.58 19.02
C ALA A 277 -7.96 15.46 18.71
N ILE A 278 -6.94 15.72 17.88
CA ILE A 278 -5.90 14.75 17.51
C ILE A 278 -5.10 14.29 18.74
N VAL A 279 -4.86 15.19 19.70
CA VAL A 279 -4.13 14.86 20.94
C VAL A 279 -4.93 13.91 21.84
N ARG A 280 -6.26 14.01 21.88
CA ARG A 280 -7.12 13.08 22.63
C ARG A 280 -7.35 11.77 21.88
N ALA A 281 -7.38 11.82 20.55
CA ALA A 281 -7.38 10.61 19.72
C ALA A 281 -6.08 9.81 19.90
N GLY A 282 -4.94 10.47 20.11
CA GLY A 282 -3.63 9.83 20.29
C GLY A 282 -3.61 8.76 21.39
N ASP A 283 -4.09 9.06 22.60
CA ASP A 283 -4.11 8.09 23.71
C ASP A 283 -5.00 6.87 23.42
N ALA A 284 -6.16 7.10 22.78
CA ALA A 284 -7.07 6.03 22.37
C ALA A 284 -6.46 5.17 21.24
N LEU A 285 -5.82 5.79 20.26
CA LEU A 285 -5.11 5.09 19.17
C LEU A 285 -3.93 4.27 19.70
N ALA A 286 -3.17 4.80 20.68
CA ALA A 286 -2.13 4.03 21.37
C ALA A 286 -2.71 2.84 22.16
N ALA A 287 -3.87 3.00 22.79
CA ALA A 287 -4.54 1.91 23.49
C ALA A 287 -5.03 0.83 22.52
N MET A 288 -5.63 1.22 21.40
CA MET A 288 -6.01 0.31 20.31
C MET A 288 -4.80 -0.44 19.76
N GLN A 289 -3.69 0.26 19.50
CA GLN A 289 -2.45 -0.36 19.02
C GLN A 289 -1.91 -1.40 19.99
N LYS A 290 -1.92 -1.12 21.30
CA LYS A 290 -1.48 -2.11 22.31
C LYS A 290 -2.36 -3.37 22.30
N LYS A 291 -3.68 -3.21 22.17
CA LYS A 291 -4.61 -4.34 22.06
C LYS A 291 -4.35 -5.16 20.79
N PHE A 292 -4.18 -4.47 19.66
CA PHE A 292 -3.88 -5.11 18.38
C PHE A 292 -2.55 -5.86 18.44
N ALA A 293 -1.47 -5.20 18.89
CA ALA A 293 -0.15 -5.78 19.03
C ALA A 293 -0.14 -7.03 19.93
N ALA A 294 -0.90 -7.03 21.01
CA ALA A 294 -1.02 -8.17 21.91
C ALA A 294 -1.68 -9.39 21.24
N ALA A 295 -2.64 -9.17 20.34
CA ALA A 295 -3.36 -10.23 19.64
C ALA A 295 -2.69 -10.63 18.31
N ALA A 296 -2.01 -9.71 17.64
CA ALA A 296 -1.44 -9.89 16.31
C ALA A 296 -0.27 -10.87 16.27
N ARG A 297 0.46 -11.03 17.39
CA ARG A 297 1.63 -11.92 17.49
C ARG A 297 1.33 -13.37 17.06
N ASP A 298 0.13 -13.87 17.35
CA ASP A 298 -0.27 -15.23 17.00
C ASP A 298 -0.88 -15.29 15.57
N ALA A 299 -1.47 -14.20 15.10
CA ALA A 299 -2.09 -14.11 13.77
C ALA A 299 -1.07 -13.89 12.65
N VAL A 300 0.06 -13.26 12.97
CA VAL A 300 1.17 -12.96 12.04
C VAL A 300 2.46 -13.48 12.65
N PRO A 301 2.76 -14.79 12.54
CA PRO A 301 3.95 -15.39 13.13
C PRO A 301 5.25 -14.95 12.44
N ASP A 302 5.16 -14.44 11.22
CA ASP A 302 6.25 -14.01 10.34
C ASP A 302 5.95 -12.60 9.77
N PRO A 303 5.95 -11.55 10.61
CA PRO A 303 5.71 -10.19 10.14
C PRO A 303 6.85 -9.68 9.24
N PRO A 304 6.57 -8.71 8.36
CA PRO A 304 7.59 -8.13 7.51
C PRO A 304 8.63 -7.37 8.33
N ARG A 305 9.83 -7.30 7.76
CA ARG A 305 10.94 -6.52 8.30
C ARG A 305 11.51 -5.63 7.21
N CYS A 306 11.99 -4.45 7.60
CA CYS A 306 12.56 -3.45 6.70
C CYS A 306 13.84 -2.88 7.32
N GLY A 307 14.95 -3.59 7.14
CA GLY A 307 16.24 -3.30 7.74
C GLY A 307 16.27 -3.63 9.24
N GLN A 308 16.32 -2.58 10.08
CA GLN A 308 16.22 -2.74 11.53
C GLN A 308 14.80 -2.48 12.05
N LEU A 309 13.90 -2.03 11.17
CA LEU A 309 12.53 -1.73 11.53
C LEU A 309 11.67 -3.00 11.46
N THR A 310 10.91 -3.23 12.53
CA THR A 310 9.96 -4.33 12.70
C THR A 310 8.57 -3.77 13.00
N VAL A 311 7.55 -4.62 12.99
CA VAL A 311 6.22 -4.31 13.51
C VAL A 311 6.23 -4.02 15.01
N VAL A 312 5.19 -3.38 15.54
CA VAL A 312 5.18 -2.88 16.93
C VAL A 312 5.18 -3.95 18.02
N TRP A 313 4.86 -5.21 17.70
CA TRP A 313 4.86 -6.32 18.66
C TRP A 313 6.16 -7.15 18.69
N GLU A 314 7.13 -6.82 17.84
CA GLU A 314 8.50 -7.36 17.87
C GLU A 314 9.46 -6.39 18.56
#